data_AF-A0A936U2Z4-F1
#
_entry.id   AF-A0A936U2Z4-F1
#
_cell.length_a   1.000
_cell.length_b   1.000
_cell.length_c   1.000
_cell.angle_alpha   90.00
_cell.angle_beta   90.00
_cell.angle_gamma   90.00
#
_symmetry.space_group_name_H-M   'P 1'
#
loop_
_entity.id
_entity.type
_entity.pdbx_description
1 polymer ?
#
loop_
_entity_poly.entity_id
_entity_poly.type
_entity_poly.pdbx_seq_one_letter_code
_entity_poly.pdbx_strand_id
1 'polypeptide(L)'
;MMFVLAEKQFNEFSAMEVSGPKSKVSRAQEDKALTDSLFKKAKALQAIEATYADIINTGAGEWGLAALVRLGQAYENFGQAILSSYVPSYLTEDQRALYAMALEDKAWAQRQKAADSYRLALTQAWKLGLYTPMTRLATERLGALRPEELPPLEESILEPGYLSAQDHQADFERTL
;
A
#
# COMPACT_ATOMS: atom_id res chain seq x y z
N MET A 1 21.45 15.02 3.55
CA MET A 1 20.67 13.87 3.03
C MET A 1 19.72 13.35 4.11
N MET A 2 18.61 14.05 4.38
CA MET A 2 17.63 13.59 5.39
C MET A 2 16.80 12.40 4.89
N PHE A 3 16.46 12.36 3.59
CA PHE A 3 15.64 11.29 3.02
C PHE A 3 16.29 9.90 3.11
N VAL A 4 17.59 9.77 2.83
CA VAL A 4 18.28 8.47 2.92
C VAL A 4 18.31 7.90 4.33
N LEU A 5 18.40 8.77 5.35
CA LEU A 5 18.30 8.33 6.75
C LEU A 5 16.88 7.86 7.07
N ALA A 6 15.86 8.55 6.55
CA ALA A 6 14.46 8.15 6.69
C ALA A 6 14.19 6.80 6.00
N GLU A 7 14.78 6.54 4.83
CA GLU A 7 14.64 5.25 4.13
C GLU A 7 15.20 4.09 4.96
N LYS A 8 16.30 4.29 5.69
CA LYS A 8 16.82 3.27 6.61
C LYS A 8 15.80 2.95 7.70
N GLN A 9 15.22 3.97 8.32
CA GLN A 9 14.19 3.80 9.36
C GLN A 9 12.94 3.10 8.80
N PHE A 10 12.51 3.46 7.59
CA PHE A 10 11.39 2.82 6.90
C PHE A 10 11.65 1.33 6.64
N ASN A 11 12.85 0.98 6.19
CA ASN A 11 13.23 -0.41 5.96
C ASN A 11 13.23 -1.22 7.27
N GLU A 12 13.75 -0.64 8.36
CA GLU A 12 13.71 -1.27 9.68
C GLU A 12 12.26 -1.48 10.17
N PHE A 13 11.38 -0.50 9.97
CA PHE A 13 9.97 -0.57 10.35
C PHE A 13 9.17 -1.59 9.54
N SER A 14 9.36 -1.61 8.23
CA SER A 14 8.64 -2.51 7.32
C SER A 14 9.00 -3.97 7.58
N ALA A 15 10.23 -4.24 8.03
CA ALA A 15 10.69 -5.55 8.46
C ALA A 15 10.16 -6.00 9.85
N MET A 16 9.57 -5.10 10.64
CA MET A 16 9.00 -5.48 11.94
C MET A 16 7.69 -6.24 11.75
N GLU A 17 7.64 -7.50 12.17
CA GLU A 17 6.42 -8.29 12.19
C GLU A 17 5.71 -8.21 13.55
N VAL A 18 4.39 -8.20 13.53
CA VAL A 18 3.55 -8.28 14.73
C VAL A 18 3.23 -9.76 14.95
N SER A 19 4.23 -10.52 15.43
CA SER A 19 4.06 -11.96 15.69
C SER A 19 3.76 -12.23 17.16
N GLY A 20 2.83 -13.15 17.42
CA GLY A 20 2.57 -13.68 18.76
C GLY A 20 3.73 -14.55 19.29
N PRO A 21 3.63 -15.00 20.55
CA PRO A 21 4.62 -15.88 21.15
C PRO A 21 4.76 -17.20 20.36
N LYS A 22 6.00 -17.62 20.09
CA LYS A 22 6.32 -18.84 19.32
C LYS A 22 6.04 -20.15 20.07
N SER A 23 5.56 -20.07 21.31
CA SER A 23 5.31 -21.21 22.19
C SER A 23 4.02 -20.98 22.96
N LYS A 24 3.38 -22.04 23.45
CA LYS A 24 2.22 -21.92 24.35
C LYS A 24 2.68 -21.21 25.62
N VAL A 25 2.18 -20.01 25.83
CA VAL A 25 2.45 -19.21 27.03
C VAL A 25 1.13 -18.97 27.77
N SER A 26 1.21 -18.41 28.98
CA SER A 26 -0.02 -18.03 29.71
C SER A 26 -0.79 -16.93 28.97
N ARG A 27 -2.12 -16.85 29.18
CA ARG A 27 -2.98 -15.81 28.56
C ARG A 27 -2.42 -14.40 28.73
N ALA A 28 -2.01 -14.05 29.94
CA ALA A 28 -1.43 -12.74 30.24
C ALA A 28 -0.12 -12.47 29.48
N GLN A 29 0.68 -13.50 29.19
CA GLN A 29 1.89 -13.37 28.40
C GLN A 29 1.60 -13.26 26.89
N GLU A 30 0.56 -13.94 26.38
CA GLU A 30 0.10 -13.75 24.99
C GLU A 30 -0.34 -12.30 24.77
N ASP A 31 -1.20 -11.80 25.65
CA ASP A 31 -1.75 -10.45 25.57
C ASP A 31 -0.65 -9.39 25.68
N LYS A 32 0.28 -9.60 26.61
CA LYS A 32 1.43 -8.70 26.80
C LYS A 32 2.33 -8.69 25.57
N ALA A 33 2.70 -9.86 25.05
CA ALA A 33 3.57 -9.95 23.87
C ALA A 33 2.93 -9.30 22.64
N LEU A 34 1.63 -9.54 22.42
CA LEU A 34 0.88 -8.92 21.34
C LEU A 34 0.83 -7.40 21.50
N THR A 35 0.45 -6.92 22.68
CA THR A 35 0.36 -5.48 22.97
C THR A 35 1.72 -4.79 22.82
N ASP A 36 2.79 -5.39 23.35
CA ASP A 36 4.14 -4.83 23.26
C ASP A 36 4.62 -4.78 21.80
N SER A 37 4.34 -5.79 20.99
CA SER A 37 4.72 -5.82 19.56
C SER A 37 3.96 -4.78 18.74
N LEU A 38 2.64 -4.66 18.94
CA LEU A 38 1.81 -3.63 18.30
C LEU A 38 2.25 -2.23 18.70
N PHE A 39 2.50 -2.01 20.00
CA PHE A 39 2.93 -0.72 20.51
C PHE A 39 4.32 -0.33 19.99
N LYS A 40 5.24 -1.29 19.89
CA LYS A 40 6.56 -1.07 19.29
C LYS A 40 6.43 -0.65 17.83
N LYS A 41 5.61 -1.33 17.03
CA LYS A 41 5.39 -0.98 15.62
C LYS A 41 4.68 0.37 15.47
N ALA A 42 3.69 0.66 16.31
CA ALA A 42 3.01 1.97 16.32
C ALA A 42 3.97 3.13 16.65
N LYS A 43 4.85 2.95 17.64
CA LYS A 43 5.90 3.94 17.96
C LYS A 43 6.88 4.15 16.80
N ALA A 44 7.28 3.07 16.13
CA ALA A 44 8.14 3.17 14.97
C ALA A 44 7.46 3.91 13.80
N LEU A 45 6.16 3.67 13.57
CA LEU A 45 5.36 4.44 12.61
C LEU A 45 5.33 5.93 12.97
N GLN A 46 5.11 6.27 14.25
CA GLN A 46 5.10 7.67 14.70
C GLN A 46 6.46 8.37 14.49
N ALA A 47 7.57 7.66 14.70
CA ALA A 47 8.90 8.20 14.43
C ALA A 47 9.14 8.46 12.93
N ILE A 48 8.64 7.56 12.08
CA ILE A 48 8.69 7.69 10.62
C ILE A 48 7.81 8.86 10.15
N GLU A 49 6.60 8.98 10.69
CA GLU A 49 5.69 10.11 10.45
C GLU A 49 6.41 11.44 10.71
N ALA A 50 7.04 11.59 11.88
CA ALA A 50 7.77 12.80 12.23
C ALA A 50 8.92 13.09 11.25
N THR A 51 9.72 12.07 10.93
CA THR A 51 10.88 12.23 10.03
C THR A 51 10.47 12.60 8.61
N TYR A 52 9.43 11.97 8.06
CA TYR A 52 8.92 12.34 6.74
C TYR A 52 8.18 13.67 6.74
N ALA A 53 7.48 14.03 7.84
CA ALA A 53 6.89 15.36 7.98
C ALA A 53 7.96 16.46 7.94
N ASP A 54 9.09 16.26 8.61
CA ASP A 54 10.21 17.21 8.54
C ASP A 54 10.73 17.37 7.11
N ILE A 55 10.88 16.26 6.36
CA ILE A 55 11.29 16.31 4.94
C ILE A 55 10.26 17.07 4.10
N ILE A 56 8.96 16.82 4.28
CA ILE A 56 7.89 17.52 3.57
C ILE A 56 7.95 19.02 3.88
N ASN A 57 8.19 19.40 5.13
CA ASN A 57 8.29 20.78 5.59
C ASN A 57 9.52 21.52 5.02
N THR A 58 10.58 20.81 4.60
CA THR A 58 11.71 21.46 3.90
C THR A 58 11.33 22.03 2.53
N GLY A 59 10.19 21.63 1.96
CA GLY A 59 9.73 22.12 0.65
C GLY A 59 10.54 21.57 -0.54
N ALA A 60 11.41 20.59 -0.33
CA ALA A 60 12.14 19.92 -1.41
C ALA A 60 11.15 19.11 -2.26
N GLY A 61 10.71 19.65 -3.41
CA GLY A 61 9.57 19.14 -4.19
C GLY A 61 9.59 17.63 -4.44
N GLU A 62 10.68 17.09 -4.98
CA GLU A 62 10.80 15.65 -5.31
C GLU A 62 10.92 14.77 -4.05
N TRP A 63 11.68 15.22 -3.04
CA TRP A 63 11.89 14.45 -1.81
C TRP A 63 10.69 14.49 -0.87
N GLY A 64 9.97 15.60 -0.80
CA GLY A 64 8.71 15.75 -0.08
C GLY A 64 7.62 14.91 -0.72
N LEU A 65 7.56 14.86 -2.06
CA LEU A 65 6.71 13.93 -2.79
C LEU A 65 7.05 12.47 -2.44
N ALA A 66 8.32 12.08 -2.53
CA ALA A 66 8.74 10.73 -2.18
C ALA A 66 8.42 10.38 -0.71
N ALA A 67 8.58 11.34 0.20
CA ALA A 67 8.23 11.18 1.61
C ALA A 67 6.73 10.91 1.82
N LEU A 68 5.85 11.61 1.11
CA LEU A 68 4.40 11.34 1.16
C LEU A 68 4.04 9.94 0.68
N VAL A 69 4.68 9.48 -0.41
CA VAL A 69 4.46 8.12 -0.93
C VAL A 69 4.96 7.07 0.05
N ARG A 70 6.13 7.27 0.65
CA ARG A 70 6.66 6.38 1.69
C ARG A 70 5.79 6.33 2.93
N LEU A 71 5.21 7.47 3.32
CA LEU A 71 4.28 7.54 4.43
C LEU A 71 3.02 6.73 4.14
N GLY A 72 2.47 6.84 2.92
CA GLY A 72 1.38 5.98 2.46
C GLY A 72 1.71 4.49 2.59
N GLN A 73 2.88 4.08 2.12
CA GLN A 73 3.34 2.69 2.22
C GLN A 73 3.50 2.23 3.68
N ALA A 74 3.96 3.12 4.57
CA ALA A 74 4.11 2.81 5.99
C ALA A 74 2.75 2.51 6.64
N TYR A 75 1.73 3.31 6.32
CA TYR A 75 0.36 3.06 6.77
C TYR A 75 -0.22 1.75 6.23
N GLU A 76 -0.01 1.43 4.95
CA GLU A 76 -0.45 0.16 4.39
C GLU A 76 0.23 -1.03 5.06
N ASN A 77 1.55 -0.96 5.27
CA ASN A 77 2.31 -1.99 5.96
C ASN A 77 1.80 -2.19 7.40
N PHE A 78 1.49 -1.10 8.10
CA PHE A 78 0.93 -1.21 9.45
C PHE A 78 -0.47 -1.81 9.46
N GLY A 79 -1.36 -1.38 8.55
CA GLY A 79 -2.68 -1.96 8.38
C GLY A 79 -2.62 -3.46 8.07
N GLN A 80 -1.71 -3.87 7.19
CA GLN A 80 -1.49 -5.28 6.87
C GLN A 80 -0.94 -6.06 8.09
N ALA A 81 -0.03 -5.47 8.85
CA ALA A 81 0.50 -6.08 10.07
C ALA A 81 -0.57 -6.26 11.15
N ILE A 82 -1.55 -5.36 11.24
CA ILE A 82 -2.71 -5.50 12.13
C ILE A 82 -3.57 -6.70 11.70
N LEU A 83 -3.87 -6.83 10.41
CA LEU A 83 -4.69 -7.95 9.90
C LEU A 83 -4.01 -9.31 9.99
N SER A 84 -2.70 -9.35 9.80
CA SER A 84 -1.89 -10.56 9.93
C SER A 84 -1.40 -10.81 11.36
N SER A 85 -1.86 -10.00 12.32
CA SER A 85 -1.44 -10.14 13.71
C SER A 85 -1.95 -11.44 14.33
N TYR A 86 -1.27 -11.88 15.37
CA TYR A 86 -1.61 -13.12 16.06
C TYR A 86 -3.00 -13.05 16.72
N VAL A 87 -3.82 -14.06 16.45
CA VAL A 87 -5.11 -14.26 17.11
C VAL A 87 -4.91 -15.03 18.41
N PRO A 88 -5.28 -14.49 19.58
CA PRO A 88 -5.05 -15.15 20.86
C PRO A 88 -5.67 -16.55 20.94
N SER A 89 -4.90 -17.52 21.44
CA SER A 89 -5.24 -18.95 21.35
C SER A 89 -6.45 -19.35 22.19
N TYR A 90 -6.76 -18.55 23.21
CA TYR A 90 -7.80 -18.83 24.19
C TYR A 90 -9.19 -18.32 23.79
N LEU A 91 -9.31 -17.62 22.65
CA LEU A 91 -10.59 -17.11 22.16
C LEU A 91 -11.49 -18.25 21.66
N THR A 92 -12.80 -18.13 21.86
CA THR A 92 -13.80 -18.98 21.20
C THR A 92 -14.00 -18.56 19.74
N GLU A 93 -14.76 -19.33 18.96
CA GLU A 93 -15.05 -18.97 17.57
C GLU A 93 -15.79 -17.62 17.45
N ASP A 94 -16.83 -17.42 18.25
CA ASP A 94 -17.57 -16.15 18.28
C ASP A 94 -16.67 -14.96 18.68
N GLN A 95 -15.76 -15.19 19.64
CA GLN A 95 -14.80 -14.17 20.06
C GLN A 95 -13.75 -13.88 19.00
N ARG A 96 -13.33 -14.89 18.21
CA ARG A 96 -12.42 -14.71 17.07
C ARG A 96 -13.07 -13.85 15.99
N ALA A 97 -14.35 -14.06 15.70
CA ALA A 97 -15.07 -13.25 14.72
C ALA A 97 -15.12 -11.77 15.15
N LEU A 98 -15.51 -11.50 16.40
CA LEU A 98 -15.51 -10.13 16.94
C LEU A 98 -14.12 -9.50 16.96
N TYR A 99 -13.10 -10.29 17.29
CA TYR A 99 -11.72 -9.84 17.28
C TYR A 99 -11.23 -9.49 15.86
N ALA A 100 -11.54 -10.33 14.87
CA ALA A 100 -11.21 -10.07 13.47
C ALA A 100 -11.88 -8.79 12.95
N MET A 101 -13.17 -8.58 13.24
CA MET A 101 -13.86 -7.33 12.91
C MET A 101 -13.16 -6.10 13.53
N ALA A 102 -12.76 -6.18 14.80
CA ALA A 102 -12.05 -5.09 15.46
C ALA A 102 -10.66 -4.82 14.85
N LEU A 103 -9.97 -5.85 14.34
CA LEU A 103 -8.72 -5.69 13.59
C LEU A 103 -8.96 -5.06 12.22
N GLU A 104 -10.03 -5.46 11.53
CA GLU A 104 -10.43 -4.88 10.24
C GLU A 104 -10.72 -3.39 10.35
N ASP A 105 -11.48 -2.95 11.35
CA ASP A 105 -11.76 -1.53 11.58
C ASP A 105 -10.47 -0.72 11.80
N LYS A 106 -9.54 -1.25 12.59
CA LYS A 106 -8.24 -0.60 12.85
C LYS A 106 -7.38 -0.56 11.59
N ALA A 107 -7.35 -1.63 10.82
CA ALA A 107 -6.61 -1.70 9.57
C ALA A 107 -7.23 -0.77 8.51
N TRP A 108 -8.55 -0.66 8.46
CA TRP A 108 -9.27 0.26 7.58
C TRP A 108 -8.90 1.71 7.87
N ALA A 109 -8.82 2.10 9.14
CA ALA A 109 -8.34 3.44 9.50
C ALA A 109 -6.92 3.73 8.98
N GLN A 110 -6.02 2.75 8.99
CA GLN A 110 -4.69 2.90 8.40
C GLN A 110 -4.74 2.99 6.86
N ARG A 111 -5.60 2.20 6.21
CA ARG A 111 -5.80 2.29 4.75
C ARG A 111 -6.33 3.66 4.32
N GLN A 112 -7.20 4.29 5.12
CA GLN A 112 -7.64 5.67 4.86
C GLN A 112 -6.46 6.64 4.87
N LYS A 113 -5.64 6.60 5.93
CA LYS A 113 -4.43 7.44 6.03
C LYS A 113 -3.45 7.20 4.87
N ALA A 114 -3.31 5.95 4.44
CA ALA A 114 -2.51 5.61 3.27
C ALA A 114 -3.05 6.27 2.00
N ALA A 115 -4.35 6.11 1.73
CA ALA A 115 -5.02 6.72 0.58
C ALA A 115 -4.88 8.25 0.60
N ASP A 116 -5.10 8.89 1.74
CA ASP A 116 -4.94 10.34 1.90
C ASP A 116 -3.51 10.81 1.62
N SER A 117 -2.51 10.05 2.08
CA SER A 117 -1.09 10.35 1.83
C SER A 117 -0.75 10.26 0.34
N TYR A 118 -1.24 9.24 -0.36
CA TYR A 118 -1.06 9.11 -1.81
C TYR A 118 -1.81 10.20 -2.58
N ARG A 119 -3.04 10.55 -2.18
CA ARG A 119 -3.81 11.64 -2.80
C ARG A 119 -3.09 12.97 -2.66
N LEU A 120 -2.51 13.24 -1.49
CA LEU A 120 -1.71 14.44 -1.25
C LEU A 120 -0.43 14.42 -2.09
N ALA A 121 0.25 13.28 -2.21
CA ALA A 121 1.42 13.12 -3.07
C ALA A 121 1.08 13.47 -4.53
N LEU A 122 0.01 12.90 -5.09
CA LEU A 122 -0.43 13.16 -6.46
C LEU A 122 -0.84 14.63 -6.68
N THR A 123 -1.54 15.21 -5.70
CA THR A 123 -1.91 16.64 -5.74
C THR A 123 -0.66 17.51 -5.83
N GLN A 124 0.39 17.18 -5.08
CA GLN A 124 1.61 17.97 -5.04
C GLN A 124 2.51 17.72 -6.25
N ALA A 125 2.57 16.49 -6.75
CA ALA A 125 3.18 16.15 -8.02
C ALA A 125 2.59 16.99 -9.16
N TRP A 126 1.25 17.07 -9.23
CA TRP A 126 0.57 17.87 -10.24
C TRP A 126 0.92 19.36 -10.16
N LYS A 127 0.88 19.95 -8.95
CA LYS A 127 1.26 21.37 -8.75
C LYS A 127 2.69 21.69 -9.14
N LEU A 128 3.61 20.75 -8.91
CA LEU A 128 5.04 20.91 -9.19
C LEU A 128 5.42 20.45 -10.60
N GLY A 129 4.48 19.88 -11.37
CA GLY A 129 4.76 19.29 -12.68
C GLY A 129 5.73 18.10 -12.63
N LEU A 130 5.80 17.40 -11.49
CA LEU A 130 6.72 16.28 -11.29
C LEU A 130 6.04 14.97 -11.65
N TYR A 131 6.63 14.24 -12.61
CA TYR A 131 6.22 12.88 -12.97
C TYR A 131 7.40 11.95 -12.76
N THR A 132 7.37 11.20 -11.67
CA THR A 132 8.48 10.36 -11.23
C THR A 132 7.99 8.92 -10.99
N PRO A 133 8.89 7.94 -10.79
CA PRO A 133 8.46 6.60 -10.39
C PRO A 133 7.59 6.60 -9.13
N MET A 134 7.76 7.56 -8.23
CA MET A 134 6.95 7.70 -7.01
C MET A 134 5.52 8.17 -7.31
N THR A 135 5.31 9.04 -8.30
CA THR A 135 3.95 9.44 -8.69
C THR A 135 3.20 8.28 -9.32
N ARG A 136 3.86 7.51 -10.19
CA ARG A 136 3.28 6.29 -10.77
C ARG A 136 2.86 5.30 -9.67
N LEU A 137 3.76 5.05 -8.72
CA LEU A 137 3.48 4.19 -7.58
C LEU A 137 2.30 4.70 -6.75
N ALA A 138 2.25 6.00 -6.45
CA ALA A 138 1.13 6.59 -5.71
C ALA A 138 -0.20 6.41 -6.43
N THR A 139 -0.24 6.59 -7.76
CA THR A 139 -1.44 6.34 -8.58
C THR A 139 -1.88 4.89 -8.51
N GLU A 140 -0.96 3.94 -8.69
CA GLU A 140 -1.26 2.50 -8.63
C GLU A 140 -1.81 2.09 -7.25
N ARG A 141 -1.17 2.55 -6.17
CA ARG A 141 -1.60 2.23 -4.81
C ARG A 141 -2.93 2.90 -4.46
N LEU A 142 -3.14 4.16 -4.85
CA LEU A 142 -4.40 4.85 -4.62
C LEU A 142 -5.55 4.19 -5.38
N GLY A 143 -5.36 3.83 -6.65
CA GLY A 143 -6.37 3.10 -7.44
C GLY A 143 -6.69 1.72 -6.85
N ALA A 144 -5.70 1.03 -6.27
CA ALA A 144 -5.96 -0.23 -5.57
C ALA A 144 -6.75 -0.05 -4.25
N LEU A 145 -6.55 1.06 -3.53
CA LEU A 145 -7.24 1.37 -2.27
C LEU A 145 -8.62 2.03 -2.48
N ARG A 146 -8.76 2.81 -3.56
CA ARG A 146 -9.91 3.62 -3.95
C ARG A 146 -10.17 3.47 -5.46
N PRO A 147 -10.61 2.30 -5.95
CA PRO A 147 -10.92 2.11 -7.37
C PRO A 147 -11.98 3.09 -7.89
N GLU A 148 -12.85 3.57 -7.00
CA GLU A 148 -13.86 4.59 -7.29
C GLU A 148 -13.28 5.97 -7.60
N GLU A 149 -12.08 6.30 -7.09
CA GLU A 149 -11.39 7.56 -7.38
C GLU A 149 -10.51 7.43 -8.63
N LEU A 150 -9.87 6.27 -8.80
CA LEU A 150 -8.92 5.97 -9.88
C LEU A 150 -9.20 4.56 -10.40
N PRO A 151 -10.18 4.41 -11.32
CA PRO A 151 -10.48 3.11 -11.88
C PRO A 151 -9.27 2.60 -12.70
N PRO A 152 -9.04 1.28 -12.71
CA PRO A 152 -8.00 0.70 -13.55
C PRO A 152 -8.30 1.02 -15.01
N LEU A 153 -7.24 1.33 -15.77
CA LEU A 153 -7.34 1.51 -17.22
C LEU A 153 -7.52 0.12 -17.86
N GLU A 154 -8.78 -0.32 -17.99
CA GLU A 154 -9.12 -1.47 -18.81
C GLU A 154 -9.19 -1.03 -20.28
N GLU A 155 -8.09 -1.20 -21.00
CA GLU A 155 -8.12 -1.15 -22.45
C GLU A 155 -8.70 -2.48 -22.97
N SER A 156 -10.02 -2.51 -23.13
CA SER A 156 -10.68 -3.54 -23.92
C SER A 156 -10.25 -3.35 -25.38
N ILE A 157 -9.12 -3.97 -25.74
CA ILE A 157 -8.77 -4.14 -27.15
C ILE A 157 -9.88 -5.01 -27.72
N LEU A 158 -10.80 -4.39 -28.48
CA LEU A 158 -11.74 -5.15 -29.29
C LEU A 158 -10.86 -6.05 -30.18
N GLU A 159 -10.88 -7.36 -29.96
CA GLU A 159 -10.29 -8.27 -30.93
C GLU A 159 -10.95 -7.90 -32.27
N PRO A 160 -10.16 -7.53 -33.31
CA PRO A 160 -10.72 -7.17 -34.58
C PRO A 160 -11.48 -8.38 -35.11
N GLY A 161 -12.82 -8.33 -35.00
CA GLY A 161 -13.71 -9.30 -35.58
C GLY A 161 -13.62 -9.18 -37.09
N TYR A 162 -12.64 -9.89 -37.67
CA TYR A 162 -12.44 -10.11 -39.09
C TYR A 162 -12.67 -8.88 -39.99
N LEU A 163 -11.61 -8.13 -40.28
CA LEU A 163 -11.55 -7.44 -41.58
C LEU A 163 -11.11 -8.49 -42.60
N SER A 164 -12.05 -8.86 -43.48
CA SER A 164 -11.95 -9.86 -44.54
C SER A 164 -10.54 -10.23 -45.00
N ALA A 165 -10.07 -11.41 -44.64
CA ALA A 165 -9.14 -12.17 -45.47
C ALA A 165 -9.95 -12.98 -46.50
N GLN A 166 -10.72 -12.30 -47.35
CA GLN A 166 -11.04 -12.89 -48.64
C GLN A 166 -9.85 -12.59 -49.53
N ASP A 167 -8.83 -13.46 -49.43
CA ASP A 167 -7.86 -13.62 -50.49
C ASP A 167 -8.65 -13.98 -51.76
N HIS A 168 -8.98 -12.96 -52.55
CA HIS A 168 -9.29 -13.18 -53.94
C HIS A 168 -7.98 -13.62 -54.60
N GLN A 169 -7.79 -14.95 -54.72
CA GLN A 169 -6.86 -15.49 -55.70
C GLN A 169 -7.37 -15.08 -57.08
N ALA A 170 -6.84 -13.98 -57.60
CA ALA A 170 -6.97 -13.65 -59.00
C ALA A 170 -6.10 -14.66 -59.76
N ASP A 171 -6.73 -15.72 -60.27
CA ASP A 171 -6.13 -16.59 -61.28
C ASP A 171 -5.93 -15.75 -62.53
N PHE A 172 -4.72 -15.22 -62.69
CA PHE A 172 -4.29 -14.65 -63.96
C PHE A 172 -4.16 -15.80 -64.95
N GLU A 173 -5.19 -15.99 -65.78
CA GLU A 173 -5.09 -16.86 -66.96
C GLU A 173 -3.89 -16.40 -67.79
N ARG A 174 -2.86 -17.26 -67.86
CA ARG A 174 -1.77 -17.10 -68.83
C ARG A 174 -2.33 -17.45 -70.20
N THR A 175 -2.65 -16.42 -70.96
CA THR A 175 -2.88 -16.51 -72.40
C THR A 175 -1.66 -17.10 -73.11
N LEU A 176 -1.90 -18.09 -73.98
CA LEU A 176 -1.01 -18.52 -75.06
C LEU A 176 -1.59 -18.03 -76.39
#